data_AF-A0A0J6Y0K2-F1
#
_entry.id   AF-A0A0J6Y0K2-F1
#
_cell.length_a   1.000
_cell.length_b   1.000
_cell.length_c   1.000
_cell.angle_alpha   90.00
_cell.angle_beta   90.00
_cell.angle_gamma   90.00
#
_symmetry.space_group_name_H-M   'P 1'
#
loop_
_entity.id
_entity.type
_entity.pdbx_description
1 polymer ?
#
loop_
_entity_poly.entity_id
_entity_poly.type
_entity_poly.pdbx_seq_one_letter_code
_entity_poly.pdbx_strand_id
1 'polypeptide(L)'
;MSHLSLKRLQTALKARPQNPSLAQDRAVSIDLYVDEDDGYRDWLKRNPRGYVINIQRSLNPSDARLHDADCRDLIAQLRRDVQLAVSYVKVCGENRAELDQWAADNVGEPIQLCGHCHDVGTGTDSHAPRPLCPNCFIELPTTGKCFTCD
;
A
#
# COMPACT_ATOMS: atom_id res chain seq x y z
N MET A 1 -12.46 22.80 2.09
CA MET A 1 -11.28 22.00 2.46
C MET A 1 -10.04 22.80 2.07
N SER A 2 -9.10 23.01 3.01
CA SER A 2 -8.05 24.02 2.87
C SER A 2 -6.83 23.50 2.10
N HIS A 3 -6.26 24.34 1.23
CA HIS A 3 -4.99 24.15 0.50
C HIS A 3 -3.80 23.68 1.37
N LEU A 4 -3.95 23.72 2.70
CA LEU A 4 -2.93 23.41 3.68
C LEU A 4 -2.63 21.90 3.82
N SER A 5 -3.63 21.01 3.66
CA SER A 5 -3.43 19.56 3.75
C SER A 5 -2.65 18.99 2.56
N LEU A 6 -2.98 19.43 1.33
CA LEU A 6 -2.23 19.03 0.14
C LEU A 6 -0.80 19.57 0.16
N LYS A 7 -0.59 20.81 0.65
CA LYS A 7 0.74 21.37 0.83
C LYS A 7 1.56 20.62 1.87
N ARG A 8 0.95 20.14 2.97
CA ARG A 8 1.64 19.28 3.96
C ARG A 8 2.07 17.94 3.36
N LEU A 9 1.19 17.26 2.63
CA LEU A 9 1.53 16.06 1.85
C LEU A 9 2.70 16.36 0.89
N GLN A 10 2.62 17.45 0.11
CA GLN A 10 3.68 17.87 -0.81
C GLN A 10 4.98 18.33 -0.13
N THR A 11 4.94 18.77 1.12
CA THR A 11 6.12 19.23 1.87
C THR A 11 6.83 18.06 2.54
N ALA A 12 6.08 17.11 3.09
CA ALA A 12 6.60 15.79 3.49
C ALA A 12 7.29 15.07 2.32
N LEU A 13 6.73 15.17 1.11
CA LEU A 13 7.30 14.64 -0.12
C LEU A 13 8.60 15.36 -0.58
N LYS A 14 8.82 16.61 -0.16
CA LYS A 14 9.95 17.45 -0.60
C LYS A 14 11.07 17.61 0.43
N ALA A 15 10.83 17.27 1.70
CA ALA A 15 11.83 17.34 2.77
C ALA A 15 12.83 16.17 2.67
N ARG A 16 13.61 16.16 1.60
CA ARG A 16 14.75 15.28 1.40
C ARG A 16 16.00 16.00 1.93
N PRO A 17 16.66 15.53 2.99
CA PRO A 17 17.99 16.04 3.30
C PRO A 17 18.93 15.59 2.19
N GLN A 18 19.35 16.53 1.34
CA GLN A 18 20.45 16.28 0.41
C GLN A 18 21.75 16.32 1.22
N ASN A 19 22.28 15.15 1.60
CA ASN A 19 23.66 15.06 2.08
C ASN A 19 24.41 14.03 1.22
N PRO A 20 25.46 14.43 0.48
CA PRO A 20 26.15 13.54 -0.43
C PRO A 20 27.36 12.92 0.28
N SER A 21 27.28 11.67 0.78
CA SER A 21 28.49 10.85 0.97
C SER A 21 28.20 9.36 1.26
N LEU A 22 28.61 8.53 0.30
CA LEU A 22 29.16 7.17 0.40
C LEU A 22 28.49 6.12 1.32
N ALA A 23 27.57 5.35 0.72
CA ALA A 23 27.66 3.90 0.54
C ALA A 23 26.32 3.45 -0.05
N GLN A 24 26.32 2.93 -1.29
CA GLN A 24 25.21 2.25 -2.00
C GLN A 24 23.89 2.04 -1.22
N ASP A 25 23.19 3.13 -0.92
CA ASP A 25 21.85 3.07 -0.35
C ASP A 25 20.93 2.70 -1.52
N ARG A 26 20.35 1.49 -1.47
CA ARG A 26 19.14 1.19 -2.26
C ARG A 26 18.16 2.30 -1.87
N ALA A 27 17.92 3.23 -2.79
CA ALA A 27 17.07 4.37 -2.51
C ALA A 27 15.74 3.86 -1.94
N VAL A 28 15.42 4.29 -0.73
CA VAL A 28 14.13 4.04 -0.08
C VAL A 28 13.05 4.60 -1.01
N SER A 29 12.27 3.73 -1.64
CA SER A 29 11.29 4.10 -2.66
C SER A 29 9.89 3.90 -2.10
N ILE A 30 9.37 4.94 -1.45
CA ILE A 30 7.96 5.04 -1.08
C ILE A 30 7.20 5.73 -2.20
N ASP A 31 6.17 5.07 -2.73
CA ASP A 31 5.26 5.61 -3.74
C ASP A 31 3.97 6.07 -3.08
N LEU A 32 3.48 7.26 -3.41
CA LEU A 32 2.21 7.78 -2.88
C LEU A 32 1.22 7.96 -4.02
N TYR A 33 0.00 7.49 -3.81
CA TYR A 33 -1.10 7.66 -4.76
C TYR A 33 -2.25 8.42 -4.08
N VAL A 34 -2.65 9.54 -4.68
CA VAL A 34 -3.76 10.40 -4.25
C VAL A 34 -4.64 10.67 -5.46
N ASP A 35 -5.90 10.24 -5.44
CA ASP A 35 -6.79 10.26 -6.62
C ASP A 35 -6.25 9.49 -7.86
N GLU A 36 -5.14 8.76 -7.72
CA GLU A 36 -4.44 8.05 -8.80
C GLU A 36 -4.67 6.54 -8.71
N ASP A 37 -5.94 6.13 -8.89
CA ASP A 37 -6.35 4.71 -8.77
C ASP A 37 -5.63 3.81 -9.79
N ASP A 38 -5.38 4.29 -11.02
CA ASP A 38 -4.68 3.52 -12.06
C ASP A 38 -3.21 3.30 -11.72
N GLY A 39 -2.51 4.35 -11.26
CA GLY A 39 -1.12 4.25 -10.82
C GLY A 39 -0.96 3.28 -9.65
N TYR A 40 -1.88 3.34 -8.70
CA TYR A 40 -1.92 2.41 -7.57
C TYR A 40 -2.17 0.96 -8.02
N ARG A 41 -3.11 0.72 -8.93
CA ARG A 41 -3.38 -0.62 -9.50
C ARG A 41 -2.15 -1.17 -10.21
N ASP A 42 -1.45 -0.35 -10.97
CA ASP A 42 -0.23 -0.75 -11.67
C ASP A 42 0.95 -0.98 -10.73
N TRP A 43 0.99 -0.31 -9.58
CA TRP A 43 1.94 -0.60 -8.52
C TRP A 43 1.70 -1.97 -7.91
N LEU A 44 0.44 -2.32 -7.58
CA LEU A 44 0.09 -3.64 -7.03
C LEU A 44 0.44 -4.79 -7.98
N LYS A 45 0.25 -4.60 -9.29
CA LYS A 45 0.65 -5.57 -10.32
C LYS A 45 2.15 -5.88 -10.29
N ARG A 46 2.97 -4.84 -10.12
CA ARG A 46 4.43 -4.95 -10.13
C ARG A 46 5.00 -5.39 -8.78
N ASN A 47 4.26 -5.13 -7.68
CA ASN A 47 4.70 -5.37 -6.31
C ASN A 47 3.71 -6.27 -5.54
N PRO A 48 3.47 -7.52 -5.99
CA PRO A 48 2.50 -8.41 -5.34
C PRO A 48 2.89 -8.82 -3.91
N ARG A 49 4.17 -8.64 -3.54
CA ARG A 49 4.70 -8.88 -2.18
C ARG A 49 5.04 -7.58 -1.44
N GLY A 50 4.58 -6.44 -1.95
CA GLY A 50 4.78 -5.15 -1.32
C GLY A 50 3.80 -4.91 -0.17
N TYR A 51 3.86 -3.71 0.39
CA TYR A 51 3.05 -3.26 1.50
C TYR A 51 2.38 -1.93 1.17
N VAL A 52 1.20 -1.71 1.75
CA VAL A 52 0.40 -0.51 1.54
C VAL A 52 -0.15 -0.01 2.87
N ILE A 53 0.15 1.24 3.22
CA ILE A 53 -0.63 2.00 4.21
C ILE A 53 -1.80 2.64 3.49
N ASN A 54 -3.01 2.33 3.94
CA ASN A 54 -4.22 3.06 3.60
C ASN A 54 -4.51 4.06 4.73
N ILE A 55 -4.42 5.37 4.45
CA ILE A 55 -4.58 6.43 5.46
C ILE A 55 -5.43 7.58 4.91
N GLN A 56 -6.22 8.25 5.76
CA GLN A 56 -7.01 9.40 5.34
C GLN A 56 -6.10 10.53 4.83
N ARG A 57 -6.59 11.42 3.95
CA ARG A 57 -5.83 12.60 3.46
C ARG A 57 -5.40 13.58 4.55
N SER A 58 -6.09 13.56 5.69
CA SER A 58 -5.71 14.29 6.89
C SER A 58 -4.42 13.77 7.54
N LEU A 59 -3.93 12.61 7.09
CA LEU A 59 -2.90 11.80 7.76
C LEU A 59 -3.32 11.39 9.19
N ASN A 60 -4.62 11.27 9.43
CA ASN A 60 -5.13 10.76 10.71
C ASN A 60 -4.87 9.24 10.82
N PRO A 61 -4.11 8.78 11.82
CA PRO A 61 -3.81 7.36 12.03
C PRO A 61 -4.97 6.51 12.54
N SER A 62 -6.03 7.10 13.12
CA SER A 62 -7.06 6.33 13.85
C SER A 62 -7.67 5.19 13.02
N ASP A 63 -7.95 5.47 11.75
CA ASP A 63 -8.52 4.49 10.80
C ASP A 63 -7.48 3.98 9.79
N ALA A 64 -6.20 4.36 9.96
CA ALA A 64 -5.14 3.93 9.07
C ALA A 64 -4.83 2.45 9.27
N ARG A 65 -4.57 1.73 8.19
CA ARG A 65 -4.19 0.32 8.23
C ARG A 65 -3.02 0.03 7.30
N LEU A 66 -2.07 -0.76 7.78
CA LEU A 66 -0.99 -1.35 6.99
C LEU A 66 -1.44 -2.72 6.49
N HIS A 67 -1.32 -2.93 5.19
CA HIS A 67 -1.72 -4.14 4.48
C HIS A 67 -0.55 -4.71 3.70
N ASP A 68 -0.56 -6.03 3.50
CA ASP A 68 0.15 -6.64 2.37
C ASP A 68 -0.55 -6.25 1.06
N ALA A 69 0.21 -6.18 -0.03
CA ALA A 69 -0.32 -5.82 -1.35
C ALA A 69 -1.37 -6.81 -1.87
N ASP A 70 -1.32 -8.07 -1.44
CA ASP A 70 -2.27 -9.13 -1.78
C ASP A 70 -3.43 -9.27 -0.76
N CYS A 71 -3.54 -8.35 0.19
CA CYS A 71 -4.59 -8.37 1.21
C CYS A 71 -5.99 -8.41 0.58
N ARG A 72 -6.79 -9.40 0.99
CA ARG A 72 -8.13 -9.64 0.42
C ARG A 72 -9.09 -8.47 0.63
N ASP A 73 -9.04 -7.80 1.79
CA ASP A 73 -9.89 -6.62 2.05
C ASP A 73 -9.50 -5.44 1.19
N LEU A 74 -8.19 -5.22 1.05
CA LEU A 74 -7.64 -4.17 0.19
C LEU A 74 -8.06 -4.40 -1.27
N ILE A 75 -8.03 -5.66 -1.71
CA ILE A 75 -8.40 -6.05 -3.07
C ILE A 75 -9.91 -6.06 -3.29
N ALA A 76 -10.70 -6.44 -2.30
CA ALA A 76 -12.16 -6.39 -2.39
C ALA A 76 -12.64 -4.95 -2.65
N GLN A 77 -11.96 -3.95 -2.07
CA GLN A 77 -12.22 -2.55 -2.38
C GLN A 77 -11.92 -2.26 -3.86
N LEU A 78 -10.79 -2.73 -4.41
CA LEU A 78 -10.42 -2.55 -5.83
C LEU A 78 -11.45 -3.08 -6.85
N ARG A 79 -12.30 -4.05 -6.46
CA ARG A 79 -13.34 -4.64 -7.32
C ARG A 79 -14.66 -3.90 -7.33
N ARG A 80 -14.91 -3.05 -6.33
CA ARG A 80 -16.08 -2.19 -6.33
C ARG A 80 -15.68 -0.98 -7.18
N ASP A 81 -16.48 -0.58 -8.17
CA ASP A 81 -16.30 0.68 -8.93
C ASP A 81 -16.54 1.93 -8.04
N VAL A 82 -16.03 1.89 -6.81
CA VAL A 82 -16.10 2.94 -5.81
C VAL A 82 -14.75 3.63 -5.84
N GLN A 83 -14.74 4.94 -5.99
CA GLN A 83 -13.52 5.73 -6.03
C GLN A 83 -12.68 5.47 -4.76
N LEU A 84 -11.50 4.86 -4.91
CA LEU A 84 -10.73 4.31 -3.79
C LEU A 84 -9.86 5.34 -3.09
N ALA A 85 -9.50 6.39 -3.82
CA ALA A 85 -8.60 7.43 -3.35
C ALA A 85 -9.28 8.76 -2.96
N VAL A 86 -10.61 8.87 -3.02
CA VAL A 86 -11.30 10.16 -2.78
C VAL A 86 -11.18 10.65 -1.34
N SER A 87 -11.00 9.73 -0.39
CA SER A 87 -10.81 10.06 1.04
C SER A 87 -9.46 9.59 1.60
N TYR A 88 -8.70 8.81 0.83
CA TYR A 88 -7.51 8.11 1.29
C TYR A 88 -6.29 8.37 0.41
N VAL A 89 -5.13 8.31 1.03
CA VAL A 89 -3.81 8.25 0.40
C VAL A 89 -3.33 6.80 0.54
N LYS A 90 -2.81 6.23 -0.55
CA LYS A 90 -2.09 4.95 -0.51
C LYS A 90 -0.61 5.24 -0.45
N VAL A 91 0.06 4.78 0.60
CA VAL A 91 1.51 4.89 0.75
C VAL A 91 2.08 3.48 0.58
N CYS A 92 2.83 3.27 -0.48
CA CYS A 92 3.24 1.95 -0.94
C CYS A 92 4.75 1.81 -0.83
N GLY A 93 5.22 0.62 -0.42
CA GLY A 93 6.64 0.31 -0.32
C GLY A 93 6.88 -1.18 -0.52
N GLU A 94 8.06 -1.54 -1.01
CA GLU A 94 8.47 -2.95 -1.13
C GLU A 94 8.81 -3.57 0.23
N ASN A 95 9.14 -2.75 1.22
CA ASN A 95 9.58 -3.18 2.54
C ASN A 95 8.74 -2.53 3.65
N ARG A 96 8.27 -3.35 4.58
CA ARG A 96 7.50 -2.89 5.75
C ARG A 96 8.27 -1.90 6.62
N ALA A 97 9.56 -2.09 6.81
CA ALA A 97 10.39 -1.20 7.62
C ALA A 97 10.41 0.23 7.07
N GLU A 98 10.32 0.40 5.74
CA GLU A 98 10.28 1.71 5.10
C GLU A 98 8.94 2.42 5.34
N LEU A 99 7.84 1.67 5.38
CA LEU A 99 6.53 2.21 5.74
C LEU A 99 6.40 2.54 7.22
N ASP A 100 7.00 1.73 8.09
CA ASP A 100 7.07 2.02 9.53
C ASP A 100 7.87 3.31 9.78
N GLN A 101 9.00 3.49 9.08
CA GLN A 101 9.78 4.73 9.14
C GLN A 101 8.98 5.92 8.60
N TRP A 102 8.32 5.76 7.46
CA TRP A 102 7.44 6.80 6.92
C TRP A 102 6.34 7.20 7.93
N ALA A 103 5.73 6.24 8.61
CA ALA A 103 4.71 6.50 9.62
C ALA A 103 5.28 7.27 10.82
N ALA A 104 6.45 6.88 11.32
CA ALA A 104 7.13 7.60 12.39
C ALA A 104 7.40 9.08 12.01
N ASP A 105 7.87 9.32 10.79
CA ASP A 105 8.25 10.67 10.34
C ASP A 105 7.06 11.58 10.03
N ASN A 106 5.94 11.01 9.55
CA ASN A 106 4.81 11.79 9.01
C ASN A 106 3.58 11.80 9.91
N VAL A 107 3.42 10.76 10.74
CA VAL A 107 2.24 10.54 11.58
C VAL A 107 2.63 10.56 13.05
N GLY A 108 3.86 10.19 13.39
CA GLY A 108 4.39 10.20 14.75
C GLY A 108 4.10 8.93 15.55
N GLU A 109 3.43 7.94 14.94
CA GLU A 109 3.14 6.65 15.56
C GLU A 109 3.08 5.50 14.53
N PRO A 110 3.28 4.24 14.96
CA PRO A 110 3.16 3.09 14.07
C PRO A 110 1.72 2.88 13.58
N ILE A 111 1.57 2.56 12.30
CA ILE A 111 0.27 2.21 11.74
C ILE A 111 -0.08 0.77 12.10
N GLN A 112 -1.31 0.57 12.58
CA GLN A 112 -1.83 -0.75 12.93
C GLN A 112 -1.95 -1.64 11.69
N LEU A 113 -1.58 -2.91 11.83
CA LEU A 113 -1.80 -3.92 10.79
C LEU A 113 -3.31 -4.13 10.56
N CYS A 114 -3.67 -4.43 9.33
CA CYS A 114 -4.98 -4.99 9.02
C CYS A 114 -5.17 -6.33 9.75
N GLY A 115 -6.35 -6.59 10.29
CA GLY A 115 -6.65 -7.84 11.01
C GLY A 115 -6.35 -9.09 10.16
N HIS A 116 -6.73 -9.07 8.88
CA HIS A 116 -6.42 -10.18 7.98
C HIS A 116 -4.92 -10.32 7.65
N CYS A 117 -4.16 -9.22 7.60
CA CYS A 117 -2.71 -9.28 7.41
C CYS A 117 -1.97 -9.71 8.69
N HIS A 118 -2.53 -9.40 9.85
CA HIS A 118 -2.01 -9.81 11.14
C HIS A 118 -2.14 -11.33 11.37
N ASP A 119 -3.26 -11.93 10.95
CA ASP A 119 -3.60 -13.31 11.30
C ASP A 119 -2.99 -14.38 10.35
N VAL A 120 -2.46 -13.98 9.20
CA VAL A 120 -1.82 -14.91 8.23
C VAL A 120 -0.49 -15.49 8.77
N GLY A 121 0.06 -14.95 9.86
CA GLY A 121 1.26 -15.47 10.52
C GLY A 121 1.06 -16.60 11.54
N THR A 122 -0.18 -16.91 11.95
CA THR A 122 -0.45 -17.82 13.08
C THR A 122 -1.39 -18.99 12.76
N GLY A 123 -1.98 -19.03 11.55
CA GLY A 123 -2.87 -20.10 11.12
C GLY A 123 -2.14 -21.26 10.44
N THR A 124 -2.05 -22.40 11.12
CA THR A 124 -1.71 -23.70 10.53
C THR A 124 -2.84 -24.20 9.63
N ASP A 125 -3.13 -23.51 8.52
CA ASP A 125 -4.00 -24.03 7.47
C ASP A 125 -3.19 -24.27 6.20
N SER A 126 -3.03 -25.55 5.85
CA SER A 126 -2.27 -26.04 4.70
C SER A 126 -2.89 -25.71 3.33
N HIS A 127 -3.73 -24.69 3.23
CA HIS A 127 -4.13 -24.09 1.96
C HIS A 127 -3.40 -22.75 1.83
N ALA A 128 -2.20 -22.78 1.24
CA ALA A 128 -1.52 -21.58 0.81
C ALA A 128 -2.52 -20.68 0.04
N PRO A 129 -2.62 -19.38 0.35
CA PRO A 129 -3.53 -18.49 -0.35
C PRO A 129 -3.29 -18.60 -1.86
N ARG A 130 -4.35 -18.89 -2.62
CA ARG A 130 -4.23 -19.02 -4.07
C ARG A 130 -3.75 -17.68 -4.62
N PRO A 131 -2.70 -17.68 -5.47
CA PRO A 131 -2.18 -16.45 -6.04
C PRO A 131 -3.30 -15.72 -6.79
N LEU A 132 -3.34 -14.41 -6.64
CA LEU A 132 -4.29 -13.57 -7.34
C LEU A 132 -3.73 -13.21 -8.72
N CYS A 133 -4.60 -13.09 -9.71
CA CYS A 133 -4.22 -12.56 -11.02
C CYS A 133 -3.72 -11.12 -10.83
N PRO A 134 -2.52 -10.75 -11.28
CA PRO A 134 -2.03 -9.39 -11.10
C PRO A 134 -2.93 -8.37 -11.82
N ASN A 135 -3.52 -8.73 -12.97
CA ASN A 135 -4.34 -7.81 -13.75
C ASN A 135 -5.77 -7.66 -13.25
N CYS A 136 -6.42 -8.77 -12.92
CA CYS A 136 -7.84 -8.79 -12.54
C CYS A 136 -8.06 -8.89 -11.03
N PHE A 137 -7.00 -9.13 -10.27
CA PHE A 137 -6.98 -9.36 -8.83
C PHE A 137 -7.88 -10.51 -8.35
N ILE A 138 -8.49 -11.32 -9.23
CA ILE A 138 -9.28 -12.52 -8.88
C ILE A 138 -8.36 -13.69 -8.50
N GLU A 139 -8.83 -14.59 -7.63
CA GLU A 139 -8.09 -15.82 -7.33
C GLU A 139 -7.82 -16.60 -8.62
N LEU A 140 -6.55 -16.93 -8.85
CA LEU A 140 -6.20 -17.76 -9.98
C LEU A 140 -6.73 -19.18 -9.73
N PRO A 141 -7.33 -19.81 -10.75
CA PRO A 141 -7.58 -21.24 -10.71
C PRO A 141 -6.25 -22.00 -10.59
N THR A 142 -6.34 -23.29 -10.24
CA THR A 142 -5.17 -24.17 -10.11
C THR A 142 -4.33 -24.27 -11.39
N THR A 143 -4.90 -23.91 -12.54
CA THR A 143 -4.21 -23.86 -13.84
C THR A 143 -3.25 -22.68 -13.97
N GLY A 144 -3.31 -21.71 -13.06
CA GLY A 144 -2.53 -20.47 -13.11
C GLY A 144 -3.00 -19.46 -14.17
N LYS A 145 -4.02 -19.79 -14.97
CA LYS A 145 -4.54 -18.92 -16.04
C LYS A 145 -5.72 -18.08 -15.56
N CYS A 146 -5.71 -16.78 -15.84
CA CYS A 146 -6.83 -15.91 -15.52
C CYS A 146 -7.90 -15.98 -16.61
N PHE A 147 -9.10 -16.47 -16.28
CA PHE A 147 -10.21 -16.54 -17.25
C PHE A 147 -10.74 -15.17 -17.74
N THR A 148 -10.27 -14.08 -17.14
CA THR A 148 -10.72 -12.72 -17.46
C THR A 148 -9.74 -11.98 -18.36
N CYS A 149 -8.43 -12.23 -18.28
CA CYS A 149 -7.42 -11.46 -19.02
C CYS A 149 -6.33 -12.28 -19.74
N ASP A 150 -6.35 -13.62 -19.66
CA ASP A 150 -5.49 -14.48 -20.47
C ASP A 150 -6.16 -14.94 -21.78
#